data_AF-A0ABD0PTH4-F1
#
_entry.id   AF-A0ABD0PTH4-F1
#
_cell.length_a   1.000
_cell.length_b   1.000
_cell.length_c   1.000
_cell.angle_alpha   90.00
_cell.angle_beta   90.00
_cell.angle_gamma   90.00
#
_symmetry.space_group_name_H-M   'P 1'
#
loop_
_entity.id
_entity.type
_entity.pdbx_description
1 polymer ?
#
loop_
_entity_poly.entity_id
_entity_poly.type
_entity_poly.pdbx_seq_one_letter_code
_entity_poly.pdbx_strand_id
1 'polypeptide(L)'
;MCGIESLVAIGTAILVLIVMPRLDVLTNLCIPGGICILSAALQIAFRLQSQSWMILYPICSLILVLTGYVLLVIDYYVRESSFVPGQVEGSYIYVGIAIFASLLVSLNWWENPFQASTSIQEMISQIDSFRDTVYVFTSLIRMALTLGVYFLYYCLIAETRIDWDAFTKASNGTVGIGLGLFFLQAFCSAACHWFGVVACKIHSMRFAFALPVSLTGPATLILGVILFLTQAESLAPTPETANLYTSVANVTIHSPFWPFCHELETLKDLNTTPVVILEISYSICKTSLNNPNSMWPFSMMALEGVCMWLGLVSCTYYVWKIKVQRIERTSQLFVRRLYESAFIDLSMLLNTKMKAIRSANKE
;
A
#
# COMPACT_ATOMS: atom_id res chain seq x y z
N MET A 1 -6.71 -21.01 11.62
CA MET A 1 -6.55 -19.60 12.04
C MET A 1 -5.08 -19.25 12.26
N CYS A 2 -4.41 -19.74 13.32
CA CYS A 2 -3.01 -19.36 13.62
C CYS A 2 -2.04 -19.52 12.44
N GLY A 3 -2.12 -20.60 11.66
CA GLY A 3 -1.25 -20.77 10.49
C GLY A 3 -1.46 -19.70 9.39
N ILE A 4 -2.72 -19.33 9.12
CA ILE A 4 -3.04 -18.27 8.15
C ILE A 4 -2.54 -16.92 8.69
N GLU A 5 -2.74 -16.67 9.97
CA GLU A 5 -2.27 -15.47 10.65
C GLU A 5 -0.75 -15.34 10.64
N SER A 6 -0.02 -16.44 10.81
CA SER A 6 1.43 -16.47 10.67
C SER A 6 1.89 -16.10 9.26
N LEU A 7 1.22 -16.63 8.22
CA LEU A 7 1.53 -16.29 6.83
C LEU A 7 1.29 -14.80 6.53
N VAL A 8 0.18 -14.25 7.03
CA VAL A 8 -0.11 -12.81 6.92
C VAL A 8 0.94 -11.98 7.66
N ALA A 9 1.37 -12.41 8.85
CA ALA A 9 2.42 -11.74 9.62
C ALA A 9 3.77 -11.71 8.87
N ILE A 10 4.15 -12.84 8.28
CA ILE A 10 5.37 -12.96 7.47
C ILE A 10 5.27 -12.07 6.23
N GLY A 11 4.15 -12.13 5.49
CA GLY A 11 3.92 -11.31 4.31
C GLY A 11 3.97 -9.82 4.62
N THR A 12 3.30 -9.37 5.69
CA THR A 12 3.31 -7.95 6.12
C THR A 12 4.71 -7.51 6.55
N ALA A 13 5.45 -8.32 7.31
CA ALA A 13 6.81 -8.00 7.73
C ALA A 13 7.77 -7.89 6.55
N ILE A 14 7.74 -8.85 5.60
CA ILE A 14 8.56 -8.81 4.39
C ILE A 14 8.21 -7.57 3.55
N LEU A 15 6.91 -7.29 3.35
CA LEU A 15 6.48 -6.16 2.55
C LEU A 15 6.95 -4.83 3.14
N VAL A 16 6.73 -4.59 4.44
CA VAL A 16 7.02 -3.30 5.08
C VAL A 16 8.50 -3.12 5.39
N LEU A 17 9.21 -4.15 5.84
CA LEU A 17 10.60 -4.02 6.30
C LEU A 17 11.63 -4.21 5.19
N ILE A 18 11.34 -5.08 4.20
CA ILE A 18 12.34 -5.47 3.19
C ILE A 18 12.04 -4.77 1.87
N VAL A 19 10.79 -4.84 1.41
CA VAL A 19 10.40 -4.40 0.07
C VAL A 19 10.19 -2.89 0.01
N MET A 20 9.32 -2.33 0.88
CA MET A 20 8.96 -0.92 0.82
C MET A 20 10.15 0.06 0.89
N PRO A 21 11.19 -0.16 1.72
CA PRO A 21 12.34 0.74 1.75
C PRO A 21 13.19 0.73 0.48
N ARG A 22 13.03 -0.29 -0.39
CA ARG A 22 13.78 -0.44 -1.64
C ARG A 22 13.03 0.09 -2.85
N LEU A 23 11.71 0.11 -2.80
CA LEU A 23 10.85 0.62 -3.87
C LEU A 23 10.63 2.13 -3.72
N ASP A 24 10.31 2.79 -4.83
CA ASP A 24 9.95 4.20 -4.80
C ASP A 24 8.61 4.45 -4.07
N VAL A 25 8.47 5.66 -3.50
CA VAL A 25 7.29 6.05 -2.72
C VAL A 25 5.99 5.91 -3.51
N LEU A 26 5.98 6.15 -4.83
CA LEU A 26 4.75 6.06 -5.63
C LEU A 26 4.32 4.61 -5.85
N THR A 27 5.24 3.73 -6.25
CA THR A 27 4.96 2.30 -6.37
C THR A 27 4.50 1.72 -5.02
N ASN A 28 5.11 2.14 -3.91
CA ASN A 28 4.67 1.74 -2.56
C ASN A 28 3.22 2.16 -2.24
N LEU A 29 2.74 3.29 -2.76
CA LEU A 29 1.34 3.71 -2.64
C LEU A 29 0.39 2.85 -3.50
N CYS A 30 0.87 2.29 -4.62
CA CYS A 30 0.07 1.49 -5.55
C CYS A 30 -0.13 0.04 -5.08
N ILE A 31 0.91 -0.59 -4.50
CA ILE A 31 0.91 -2.01 -4.10
C ILE A 31 -0.28 -2.41 -3.21
N PRO A 32 -0.75 -1.61 -2.22
CA PRO A 32 -1.90 -1.96 -1.39
C PRO A 32 -3.16 -2.30 -2.20
N GLY A 33 -3.41 -1.62 -3.32
CA GLY A 33 -4.53 -1.92 -4.21
C GLY A 33 -4.51 -3.36 -4.77
N GLY A 34 -3.31 -3.92 -4.95
CA GLY A 34 -3.11 -5.27 -5.46
C GLY A 34 -3.33 -6.39 -4.42
N ILE A 35 -3.44 -6.10 -3.13
CA ILE A 35 -3.56 -7.11 -2.06
C ILE A 35 -4.98 -7.75 -2.04
N CYS A 36 -5.89 -7.38 -2.95
CA CYS A 36 -7.23 -7.94 -3.02
C CYS A 36 -7.36 -9.25 -3.83
N ILE A 37 -6.26 -9.82 -4.37
CA ILE A 37 -6.27 -11.03 -5.23
C ILE A 37 -7.07 -12.18 -4.62
N LEU A 38 -6.71 -12.62 -3.41
CA LEU A 38 -7.34 -13.80 -2.83
C LEU A 38 -8.81 -13.55 -2.49
N SER A 39 -9.14 -12.36 -1.99
CA SER A 39 -10.54 -11.97 -1.76
C SER A 39 -11.36 -12.06 -3.05
N ALA A 40 -10.84 -11.52 -4.16
CA ALA A 40 -11.50 -11.61 -5.46
C ALA A 40 -11.65 -13.07 -5.93
N ALA A 41 -10.60 -13.88 -5.80
CA ALA A 41 -10.63 -15.30 -6.17
C ALA A 41 -11.66 -16.10 -5.36
N LEU A 42 -11.73 -15.88 -4.04
CA LEU A 42 -12.71 -16.55 -3.16
C LEU A 42 -14.15 -16.10 -3.45
N GLN A 43 -14.36 -14.82 -3.77
CA GLN A 43 -15.67 -14.32 -4.22
C GLN A 43 -16.17 -15.02 -5.49
N ILE A 44 -15.26 -15.29 -6.44
CA ILE A 44 -15.56 -16.03 -7.67
C ILE A 44 -15.85 -17.50 -7.34
N ALA A 45 -14.97 -18.14 -6.55
CA ALA A 45 -15.07 -19.57 -6.23
C ALA A 45 -16.38 -19.92 -5.50
N PHE A 46 -16.79 -19.10 -4.54
CA PHE A 46 -18.01 -19.33 -3.77
C PHE A 46 -19.26 -18.66 -4.36
N ARG A 47 -19.16 -17.97 -5.51
CA ARG A 47 -20.26 -17.25 -6.16
C ARG A 47 -21.07 -16.38 -5.19
N LEU A 48 -20.38 -15.57 -4.39
CA LEU A 48 -20.98 -14.84 -3.25
C LEU A 48 -21.85 -13.65 -3.63
N GLN A 49 -22.02 -13.38 -4.93
CA GLN A 49 -22.72 -12.18 -5.41
C GLN A 49 -24.23 -12.40 -5.49
N SER A 50 -25.00 -11.37 -5.12
CA SER A 50 -26.47 -11.42 -5.06
C SER A 50 -27.13 -11.74 -6.40
N GLN A 51 -26.53 -11.31 -7.49
CA GLN A 51 -27.02 -11.54 -8.85
C GLN A 51 -25.91 -12.18 -9.66
N SER A 52 -26.25 -13.16 -10.51
CA SER A 52 -25.27 -13.89 -11.32
C SER A 52 -24.40 -12.98 -12.19
N TRP A 53 -24.93 -11.86 -12.68
CA TRP A 53 -24.18 -10.87 -13.47
C TRP A 53 -23.18 -10.06 -12.65
N MET A 54 -23.40 -9.91 -11.34
CA MET A 54 -22.49 -9.15 -10.47
C MET A 54 -21.18 -9.88 -10.18
N ILE A 55 -21.05 -11.15 -10.59
CA ILE A 55 -19.76 -11.87 -10.59
C ILE A 55 -18.74 -11.25 -11.55
N LEU A 56 -19.19 -10.41 -12.48
CA LEU A 56 -18.31 -9.64 -13.35
C LEU A 56 -17.35 -8.72 -12.56
N TYR A 57 -17.79 -8.13 -11.45
CA TYR A 57 -16.96 -7.21 -10.66
C TYR A 57 -15.70 -7.87 -10.06
N PRO A 58 -15.78 -9.01 -9.35
CA PRO A 58 -14.57 -9.68 -8.86
C PRO A 58 -13.72 -10.27 -10.00
N ILE A 59 -14.30 -10.64 -11.15
CA ILE A 59 -13.53 -11.06 -12.34
C ILE A 59 -12.73 -9.89 -12.92
N CYS A 60 -13.38 -8.75 -13.15
CA CYS A 60 -12.72 -7.51 -13.59
C CYS A 60 -11.65 -7.09 -12.59
N SER A 61 -11.91 -7.20 -11.29
CA SER A 61 -10.93 -6.94 -10.25
C SER A 61 -9.69 -7.81 -10.39
N LEU A 62 -9.86 -9.13 -10.51
CA LEU A 62 -8.75 -10.06 -10.65
C LEU A 62 -7.92 -9.76 -11.90
N ILE A 63 -8.57 -9.49 -13.04
CA ILE A 63 -7.88 -9.11 -14.28
C ILE A 63 -7.11 -7.81 -14.09
N LEU A 64 -7.71 -6.77 -13.54
CA LEU A 64 -7.07 -5.47 -13.33
C LEU A 64 -5.86 -5.56 -12.39
N VAL A 65 -5.95 -6.35 -11.32
CA VAL A 65 -4.84 -6.53 -10.39
C VAL A 65 -3.70 -7.34 -11.03
N LEU A 66 -4.02 -8.41 -11.77
CA LEU A 66 -3.01 -9.17 -12.50
C LEU A 66 -2.31 -8.29 -13.55
N THR A 67 -3.07 -7.50 -14.30
CA THR A 67 -2.51 -6.50 -15.24
C THR A 67 -1.64 -5.49 -14.52
N GLY A 68 -2.05 -4.99 -13.34
CA GLY A 68 -1.25 -4.08 -12.53
C GLY A 68 0.10 -4.68 -12.12
N TYR A 69 0.13 -5.94 -11.68
CA TYR A 69 1.38 -6.63 -11.34
C TYR A 69 2.27 -6.90 -12.55
N VAL A 70 1.68 -7.22 -13.71
CA VAL A 70 2.44 -7.37 -14.97
C VAL A 70 3.06 -6.04 -15.38
N LEU A 71 2.31 -4.93 -15.29
CA LEU A 71 2.82 -3.59 -15.56
C LEU A 71 3.96 -3.22 -14.61
N LEU A 72 3.86 -3.54 -13.33
CA LEU A 72 4.92 -3.30 -12.34
C LEU A 72 6.22 -4.04 -12.69
N VAL A 73 6.12 -5.30 -13.11
CA VAL A 73 7.28 -6.08 -13.54
C VAL A 73 7.92 -5.48 -14.79
N ILE A 74 7.11 -5.10 -15.78
CA ILE A 74 7.59 -4.47 -17.02
C ILE A 74 8.25 -3.13 -16.72
N ASP A 75 7.66 -2.31 -15.86
CA ASP A 75 8.19 -1.00 -15.50
C ASP A 75 9.58 -1.12 -14.86
N TYR A 76 9.75 -1.98 -13.84
CA TYR A 76 11.06 -2.20 -13.21
C TYR A 76 12.08 -2.87 -14.14
N TYR A 77 11.63 -3.74 -15.06
CA TYR A 77 12.50 -4.31 -16.08
C TYR A 77 13.02 -3.24 -17.05
N VAL A 78 12.14 -2.34 -17.51
CA VAL A 78 12.50 -1.23 -18.40
C VAL A 78 13.44 -0.24 -17.69
N ARG A 79 13.20 0.03 -16.40
CA ARG A 79 14.06 0.89 -15.57
C ARG A 79 15.49 0.40 -15.51
N GLU A 80 15.71 -0.90 -15.23
CA GLU A 80 17.06 -1.48 -15.24
C GLU A 80 17.71 -1.40 -16.63
N SER A 81 16.96 -1.70 -17.70
CA SER A 81 17.50 -1.63 -19.07
C SER A 81 17.85 -0.21 -19.53
N SER A 82 17.29 0.82 -18.90
CA SER A 82 17.45 2.23 -19.29
C SER A 82 18.59 2.95 -18.54
N PHE A 83 19.37 2.25 -17.70
CA PHE A 83 20.50 2.80 -16.95
C PHE A 83 20.18 4.10 -16.18
N VAL A 84 19.07 4.12 -15.45
CA VAL A 84 18.73 5.27 -14.59
C VAL A 84 19.78 5.39 -13.47
N PRO A 85 20.48 6.53 -13.33
CA PRO A 85 21.55 6.67 -12.33
C PRO A 85 20.98 6.61 -10.91
N GLY A 86 21.67 5.90 -10.01
CA GLY A 86 21.30 5.74 -8.60
C GLY A 86 20.40 4.55 -8.27
N GLN A 87 20.07 3.69 -9.25
CA GLN A 87 19.32 2.47 -9.03
C GLN A 87 20.24 1.32 -8.57
N VAL A 88 19.86 0.65 -7.48
CA VAL A 88 20.62 -0.48 -6.93
C VAL A 88 20.47 -1.69 -7.85
N GLU A 89 21.58 -2.32 -8.23
CA GLU A 89 21.58 -3.55 -9.04
C GLU A 89 20.69 -4.63 -8.40
N GLY A 90 19.80 -5.26 -9.17
CA GLY A 90 18.92 -6.33 -8.69
C GLY A 90 17.60 -5.86 -8.07
N SER A 91 17.13 -4.65 -8.41
CA SER A 91 15.87 -4.10 -7.91
C SER A 91 14.65 -4.94 -8.32
N TYR A 92 14.73 -5.67 -9.44
CA TYR A 92 13.64 -6.53 -9.92
C TYR A 92 13.32 -7.70 -8.97
N ILE A 93 14.30 -8.18 -8.20
CA ILE A 93 14.12 -9.28 -7.24
C ILE A 93 13.13 -8.84 -6.16
N TYR A 94 13.24 -7.60 -5.69
CA TYR A 94 12.35 -7.02 -4.68
C TYR A 94 10.91 -6.89 -5.19
N VAL A 95 10.69 -6.68 -6.49
CA VAL A 95 9.35 -6.70 -7.10
C VAL A 95 8.74 -8.09 -7.02
N GLY A 96 9.50 -9.14 -7.34
CA GLY A 96 9.05 -10.52 -7.19
C GLY A 96 8.68 -10.86 -5.74
N ILE A 97 9.50 -10.42 -4.79
CA ILE A 97 9.23 -10.56 -3.34
C ILE A 97 7.98 -9.75 -2.94
N ALA A 98 7.77 -8.56 -3.52
CA ALA A 98 6.59 -7.73 -3.28
C ALA A 98 5.29 -8.45 -3.67
N ILE A 99 5.27 -9.08 -4.86
CA ILE A 99 4.12 -9.85 -5.37
C ILE A 99 3.85 -11.06 -4.46
N PHE A 100 4.90 -11.77 -4.07
CA PHE A 100 4.75 -12.90 -3.15
C PHE A 100 4.22 -12.45 -1.77
N ALA A 101 4.77 -11.37 -1.24
CA ALA A 101 4.34 -10.80 0.03
C ALA A 101 2.89 -10.30 -0.03
N SER A 102 2.48 -9.62 -1.11
CA SER A 102 1.11 -9.15 -1.29
C SER A 102 0.10 -10.30 -1.38
N LEU A 103 0.46 -11.41 -2.01
CA LEU A 103 -0.34 -12.64 -2.02
C LEU A 103 -0.50 -13.19 -0.59
N LEU A 104 0.56 -13.24 0.21
CA LEU A 104 0.46 -13.67 1.61
C LEU A 104 -0.41 -12.72 2.45
N VAL A 105 -0.27 -11.39 2.28
CA VAL A 105 -1.10 -10.41 3.00
C VAL A 105 -2.57 -10.51 2.58
N SER A 106 -2.87 -10.90 1.33
CA SER A 106 -4.24 -11.07 0.85
C SER A 106 -5.05 -12.15 1.61
N LEU A 107 -4.35 -13.06 2.29
CA LEU A 107 -4.96 -14.02 3.20
C LEU A 107 -5.67 -13.38 4.39
N ASN A 108 -5.37 -12.12 4.74
CA ASN A 108 -5.93 -11.46 5.93
C ASN A 108 -7.47 -11.43 5.93
N TRP A 109 -8.11 -11.42 4.75
CA TRP A 109 -9.57 -11.34 4.63
C TRP A 109 -10.24 -12.66 4.28
N TRP A 110 -9.57 -13.79 4.48
CA TRP A 110 -10.12 -15.12 4.20
C TRP A 110 -11.45 -15.39 4.92
N GLU A 111 -11.64 -14.89 6.15
CA GLU A 111 -12.85 -15.13 6.94
C GLU A 111 -14.12 -14.55 6.31
N ASN A 112 -14.00 -13.44 5.57
CA ASN A 112 -15.15 -12.74 5.00
C ASN A 112 -15.92 -13.59 3.97
N PRO A 113 -15.28 -14.08 2.88
CA PRO A 113 -15.97 -14.94 1.92
C PRO A 113 -16.40 -16.29 2.52
N PHE A 114 -15.65 -16.82 3.48
CA PHE A 114 -16.00 -18.06 4.15
C PHE A 114 -17.23 -17.92 5.07
N GLN A 115 -17.38 -16.80 5.78
CA GLN A 115 -18.58 -16.50 6.58
C GLN A 115 -19.83 -16.33 5.72
N ALA A 116 -19.68 -15.83 4.50
CA ALA A 116 -20.78 -15.68 3.56
C ALA A 116 -21.20 -17.00 2.91
N SER A 117 -20.32 -18.01 2.91
CA SER A 117 -20.58 -19.35 2.40
C SER A 117 -21.30 -20.20 3.44
N THR A 118 -22.42 -20.81 3.07
CA THR A 118 -23.23 -21.65 3.97
C THR A 118 -22.50 -22.91 4.43
N SER A 119 -21.53 -23.40 3.65
CA SER A 119 -20.86 -24.68 3.89
C SER A 119 -19.98 -24.71 5.14
N ILE A 120 -19.49 -23.57 5.63
CA ILE A 120 -18.48 -23.49 6.70
C ILE A 120 -18.96 -22.58 7.85
N GLN A 121 -20.19 -22.08 7.78
CA GLN A 121 -20.75 -21.14 8.75
C GLN A 121 -20.80 -21.72 10.19
N GLU A 122 -21.13 -23.00 10.34
CA GLU A 122 -21.19 -23.67 11.65
C GLU A 122 -19.81 -23.85 12.30
N MET A 123 -18.76 -24.08 11.49
CA MET A 123 -17.39 -24.15 11.99
C MET A 123 -16.92 -22.77 12.48
N ILE A 124 -17.28 -21.70 11.78
CA ILE A 124 -16.86 -20.34 12.13
C ILE A 124 -17.60 -19.84 13.37
N SER A 125 -18.89 -20.19 13.55
CA SER A 125 -19.64 -19.80 14.75
C SER A 125 -19.06 -20.42 16.04
N GLN A 126 -18.48 -21.62 15.96
CA GLN A 126 -17.76 -22.22 17.08
C GLN A 126 -16.45 -21.49 17.38
N ILE A 127 -15.74 -20.99 16.35
CA ILE A 127 -14.52 -20.20 16.50
C ILE A 127 -14.81 -18.85 17.17
N ASP A 128 -15.96 -18.23 16.86
CA ASP A 128 -16.38 -16.95 17.48
C ASP A 128 -16.45 -17.03 19.02
N SER A 129 -16.73 -18.20 19.59
CA SER A 129 -16.76 -18.42 21.04
C SER A 129 -15.39 -18.25 21.72
N PHE A 130 -14.31 -18.67 21.06
CA PHE A 130 -12.94 -18.65 21.61
C PHE A 130 -12.07 -17.51 21.05
N ARG A 131 -12.71 -16.59 20.33
CA ARG A 131 -12.06 -15.60 19.46
C ARG A 131 -11.09 -14.69 20.21
N ASP A 132 -11.48 -14.22 21.39
CA ASP A 132 -10.63 -13.32 22.18
C ASP A 132 -9.33 -14.00 22.63
N THR A 133 -9.40 -15.28 22.99
CA THR A 133 -8.20 -16.05 23.36
C THR A 133 -7.30 -16.30 22.15
N VAL A 134 -7.88 -16.68 21.01
CA VAL A 134 -7.12 -16.92 19.77
C VAL A 134 -6.43 -15.66 19.28
N TYR A 135 -7.07 -14.48 19.41
CA TYR A 135 -6.44 -13.22 19.02
C TYR A 135 -5.26 -12.82 19.91
N VAL A 136 -5.29 -13.12 21.22
CA VAL A 136 -4.13 -12.89 22.10
C VAL A 136 -2.94 -13.74 21.64
N PHE A 137 -3.12 -15.04 21.43
CA PHE A 137 -2.05 -15.91 20.93
C PHE A 137 -1.55 -15.49 19.54
N THR A 138 -2.48 -15.15 18.66
CA THR A 138 -2.17 -14.67 17.30
C THR A 138 -1.35 -13.38 17.33
N SER A 139 -1.68 -12.45 18.22
CA SER A 139 -0.95 -11.20 18.38
C SER A 139 0.49 -11.44 18.84
N LEU A 140 0.70 -12.35 19.81
CA LEU A 140 2.05 -12.73 20.25
C LEU A 140 2.85 -13.39 19.13
N ILE A 141 2.23 -14.28 18.35
CA ILE A 141 2.85 -14.92 17.19
C ILE A 141 3.23 -13.88 16.12
N ARG A 142 2.33 -12.93 15.82
CA ARG A 142 2.60 -11.83 14.88
C ARG A 142 3.81 -11.01 15.33
N MET A 143 3.87 -10.62 16.61
CA MET A 143 5.01 -9.89 17.16
C MET A 143 6.33 -10.68 17.03
N ALA A 144 6.31 -11.96 17.40
CA ALA A 144 7.49 -12.82 17.31
C ALA A 144 7.97 -13.01 15.86
N LEU A 145 7.04 -13.18 14.91
CA LEU A 145 7.36 -13.33 13.49
C LEU A 145 7.90 -12.04 12.87
N THR A 146 7.29 -10.89 13.17
CA THR A 146 7.80 -9.60 12.69
C THR A 146 9.20 -9.33 13.21
N LEU A 147 9.46 -9.59 14.51
CA LEU A 147 10.79 -9.45 15.10
C LEU A 147 11.79 -10.47 14.55
N GLY A 148 11.33 -11.70 14.28
CA GLY A 148 12.14 -12.75 13.65
C GLY A 148 12.57 -12.38 12.23
N VAL A 149 11.65 -11.88 11.39
CA VAL A 149 11.96 -11.40 10.03
C VAL A 149 12.93 -10.21 10.08
N TYR A 150 12.69 -9.26 10.99
CA TYR A 150 13.58 -8.13 11.22
C TYR A 150 15.01 -8.60 11.56
N PHE A 151 15.16 -9.49 12.53
CA PHE A 151 16.46 -9.99 12.95
C PHE A 151 17.14 -10.79 11.83
N LEU A 152 16.42 -11.72 11.21
CA LEU A 152 16.95 -12.55 10.13
C LEU A 152 17.47 -11.70 8.97
N TYR A 153 16.69 -10.71 8.53
CA TYR A 153 17.08 -9.88 7.40
C TYR A 153 18.25 -8.95 7.74
N TYR A 154 18.12 -8.11 8.78
CA TYR A 154 19.12 -7.08 9.07
C TYR A 154 20.40 -7.59 9.74
N CYS A 155 20.34 -8.72 10.44
CA CYS A 155 21.54 -9.29 11.07
C CYS A 155 22.27 -10.31 10.20
N LEU A 156 21.57 -11.07 9.34
CA LEU A 156 22.16 -12.18 8.59
C LEU A 156 22.25 -11.96 7.08
N ILE A 157 21.31 -11.23 6.48
CA ILE A 157 21.16 -11.16 5.01
C ILE A 157 21.59 -9.81 4.44
N ALA A 158 21.29 -8.71 5.13
CA ALA A 158 21.56 -7.36 4.63
C ALA A 158 23.06 -7.05 4.60
N GLU A 159 23.56 -6.60 3.45
CA GLU A 159 24.95 -6.17 3.25
C GLU A 159 25.29 -4.95 4.12
N THR A 160 24.34 -4.01 4.25
CA THR A 160 24.42 -2.88 5.17
C THR A 160 23.85 -3.28 6.53
N ARG A 161 24.73 -3.65 7.47
CA ARG A 161 24.34 -3.85 8.86
C ARG A 161 23.88 -2.52 9.47
N ILE A 162 22.95 -2.60 10.42
CA ILE A 162 22.48 -1.43 11.16
C ILE A 162 23.65 -0.86 11.96
N ASP A 163 24.02 0.38 11.66
CA ASP A 163 24.97 1.13 12.45
C ASP A 163 24.26 1.76 13.67
N TRP A 164 24.32 1.07 14.81
CA TRP A 164 23.74 1.56 16.06
C TRP A 164 24.38 2.86 16.56
N ASP A 165 25.62 3.13 16.15
CA ASP A 165 26.30 4.39 16.48
C ASP A 165 25.63 5.58 15.78
N ALA A 166 25.04 5.38 14.59
CA ALA A 166 24.34 6.42 13.86
C ALA A 166 23.10 6.94 14.62
N PHE A 167 22.41 6.07 15.38
CA PHE A 167 21.29 6.48 16.23
C PHE A 167 21.74 7.26 17.47
N THR A 168 22.92 6.91 18.01
CA THR A 168 23.47 7.58 19.21
C THR A 168 24.10 8.93 18.86
N LYS A 169 24.63 9.07 17.64
CA LYS A 169 25.25 10.31 17.11
C LYS A 169 24.26 11.17 16.31
N ALA A 170 22.98 10.80 16.26
CA ALA A 170 21.97 11.52 15.50
C ALA A 170 21.78 12.97 16.00
N SER A 171 21.65 13.91 15.07
CA SER A 171 21.38 15.31 15.40
C SER A 171 20.02 15.48 16.10
N ASN A 172 19.93 16.45 17.02
CA ASN A 172 18.68 16.80 17.70
C ASN A 172 17.54 17.09 16.70
N GLY A 173 17.85 17.65 15.54
CA GLY A 173 16.86 17.89 14.47
C GLY A 173 16.29 16.59 13.88
N THR A 174 17.15 15.62 13.60
CA THR A 174 16.75 14.29 13.07
C THR A 174 15.87 13.53 14.05
N VAL A 175 16.25 13.55 15.34
CA VAL A 175 15.45 12.92 16.40
C VAL A 175 14.08 13.61 16.53
N GLY A 176 14.05 14.94 16.45
CA GLY A 176 12.80 15.72 16.48
C GLY A 176 11.85 15.36 15.32
N ILE A 177 12.37 15.22 14.11
CA ILE A 177 11.59 14.81 12.93
C ILE A 177 11.04 13.38 13.13
N GLY A 178 11.88 12.44 13.54
CA GLY A 178 11.46 11.04 13.77
C GLY A 178 10.37 10.92 14.84
N LEU A 179 10.53 11.63 15.95
CA LEU A 179 9.53 11.69 17.02
C LEU A 179 8.23 12.35 16.54
N GLY A 180 8.33 13.41 15.73
CA GLY A 180 7.20 14.09 15.12
C GLY A 180 6.40 13.15 14.20
N LEU A 181 7.07 12.41 13.33
CA LEU A 181 6.44 11.41 12.45
C LEU A 181 5.78 10.29 13.24
N PHE A 182 6.43 9.80 14.30
CA PHE A 182 5.85 8.77 15.19
C PHE A 182 4.56 9.24 15.85
N PHE A 183 4.58 10.43 16.47
CA PHE A 183 3.38 10.99 17.12
C PHE A 183 2.29 11.34 16.10
N LEU A 184 2.65 11.85 14.92
CA LEU A 184 1.71 12.11 13.84
C LEU A 184 1.03 10.81 13.39
N GLN A 185 1.79 9.74 13.17
CA GLN A 185 1.24 8.44 12.79
C GLN A 185 0.33 7.86 13.89
N ALA A 186 0.74 7.95 15.16
CA ALA A 186 -0.06 7.48 16.29
C ALA A 186 -1.37 8.26 16.42
N PHE A 187 -1.33 9.60 16.32
CA PHE A 187 -2.50 10.46 16.37
C PHE A 187 -3.45 10.20 15.18
N CYS A 188 -2.92 10.14 13.95
CA CYS A 188 -3.72 9.84 12.76
C CYS A 188 -4.38 8.47 12.87
N SER A 189 -3.66 7.44 13.33
CA SER A 189 -4.24 6.10 13.55
C SER A 189 -5.37 6.11 14.58
N ALA A 190 -5.17 6.80 15.71
CA ALA A 190 -6.19 6.95 16.75
C ALA A 190 -7.42 7.74 16.26
N ALA A 191 -7.19 8.84 15.53
CA ALA A 191 -8.24 9.66 14.93
C ALA A 191 -9.06 8.86 13.92
N CYS A 192 -8.39 8.14 13.02
CA CYS A 192 -9.02 7.22 12.07
C CYS A 192 -9.90 6.19 12.80
N HIS A 193 -9.39 5.58 13.88
CA HIS A 193 -10.17 4.63 14.68
C HIS A 193 -11.45 5.27 15.25
N TRP A 194 -11.32 6.46 15.83
CA TRP A 194 -12.45 7.17 16.38
C TRP A 194 -13.48 7.55 15.31
N PHE A 195 -13.05 8.10 14.17
CA PHE A 195 -13.93 8.44 13.06
C PHE A 195 -14.65 7.23 12.46
N GLY A 196 -13.97 6.07 12.34
CA GLY A 196 -14.61 4.84 11.88
C GLY A 196 -15.73 4.37 12.81
N VAL A 197 -15.52 4.46 14.12
CA VAL A 197 -16.56 4.14 15.12
C VAL A 197 -17.73 5.13 15.05
N VAL A 198 -17.45 6.43 14.92
CA VAL A 198 -18.47 7.47 14.79
C VAL A 198 -19.30 7.28 13.52
N ALA A 199 -18.65 7.00 12.38
CA ALA A 199 -19.33 6.76 11.12
C ALA A 199 -20.29 5.55 11.20
N CYS A 200 -19.90 4.49 11.92
CA CYS A 200 -20.79 3.34 12.19
C CYS A 200 -22.03 3.75 12.98
N LYS A 201 -21.86 4.57 14.04
CA LYS A 201 -22.96 5.02 14.90
C LYS A 201 -23.94 5.95 14.19
N ILE A 202 -23.45 6.83 13.32
CA ILE A 202 -24.25 7.83 12.58
C ILE A 202 -24.88 7.22 11.31
N HIS A 203 -24.63 5.94 11.01
CA HIS A 203 -25.12 5.26 9.80
C HIS A 203 -24.53 5.83 8.49
N SER A 204 -23.39 6.52 8.57
CA SER A 204 -22.77 7.23 7.44
C SER A 204 -21.64 6.43 6.76
N MET A 205 -21.70 5.10 6.81
CA MET A 205 -20.58 4.23 6.42
C MET A 205 -20.33 4.11 4.92
N ARG A 206 -21.32 4.41 4.08
CA ARG A 206 -21.22 4.24 2.62
C ARG A 206 -20.50 5.42 1.96
N PHE A 207 -21.25 6.37 1.43
CA PHE A 207 -20.69 7.47 0.65
C PHE A 207 -19.88 8.48 1.48
N ALA A 208 -20.21 8.69 2.75
CA ALA A 208 -19.49 9.67 3.56
C ALA A 208 -18.20 9.13 4.18
N PHE A 209 -17.98 7.81 4.16
CA PHE A 209 -16.84 7.19 4.83
C PHE A 209 -16.07 6.21 3.94
N ALA A 210 -16.72 5.20 3.35
CA ALA A 210 -16.04 4.29 2.43
C ALA A 210 -15.48 4.99 1.18
N LEU A 211 -16.16 6.04 0.67
CA LEU A 211 -15.67 6.78 -0.50
C LEU A 211 -14.41 7.60 -0.22
N PRO A 212 -14.37 8.51 0.78
CA PRO A 212 -13.13 9.17 1.14
C PRO A 212 -11.99 8.20 1.41
N VAL A 213 -12.27 7.10 2.11
CA VAL A 213 -11.28 6.04 2.41
C VAL A 213 -10.73 5.41 1.14
N SER A 214 -11.59 5.04 0.18
CA SER A 214 -11.16 4.47 -1.09
C SER A 214 -10.35 5.44 -1.95
N LEU A 215 -10.51 6.76 -1.74
CA LEU A 215 -9.78 7.81 -2.45
C LEU A 215 -8.49 8.24 -1.75
N THR A 216 -8.18 7.72 -0.56
CA THR A 216 -6.96 8.09 0.17
C THR A 216 -5.69 7.80 -0.62
N GLY A 217 -5.56 6.62 -1.23
CA GLY A 217 -4.43 6.28 -2.10
C GLY A 217 -4.27 7.25 -3.29
N PRO A 218 -5.28 7.40 -4.16
CA PRO A 218 -5.21 8.37 -5.26
C PRO A 218 -4.95 9.81 -4.82
N ALA A 219 -5.60 10.27 -3.74
CA ALA A 219 -5.43 11.63 -3.24
C ALA A 219 -4.01 11.87 -2.70
N THR A 220 -3.42 10.90 -2.01
CA THR A 220 -2.04 10.99 -1.50
C THR A 220 -1.01 10.94 -2.64
N LEU A 221 -1.26 10.15 -3.69
CA LEU A 221 -0.44 10.15 -4.90
C LEU A 221 -0.50 11.51 -5.61
N ILE A 222 -1.69 12.06 -5.86
CA ILE A 222 -1.87 13.37 -6.49
C ILE A 222 -1.17 14.46 -5.67
N LEU A 223 -1.33 14.45 -4.34
CA LEU A 223 -0.66 15.40 -3.46
C LEU A 223 0.86 15.28 -3.57
N GLY A 224 1.41 14.07 -3.57
CA GLY A 224 2.85 13.83 -3.72
C GLY A 224 3.39 14.39 -5.05
N VAL A 225 2.66 14.18 -6.15
CA VAL A 225 3.04 14.72 -7.47
C VAL A 225 2.94 16.25 -7.49
N ILE A 226 1.88 16.84 -6.93
CA ILE A 226 1.75 18.31 -6.85
C ILE A 226 2.91 18.91 -6.05
N LEU A 227 3.22 18.35 -4.88
CA LEU A 227 4.32 18.81 -4.04
C LEU A 227 5.69 18.69 -4.73
N PHE A 228 5.88 17.66 -5.55
CA PHE A 228 7.08 17.50 -6.37
C PHE A 228 7.16 18.57 -7.46
N LEU A 229 6.06 18.81 -8.18
CA LEU A 229 6.01 19.81 -9.24
C LEU A 229 6.24 21.23 -8.69
N THR A 230 5.61 21.58 -7.57
CA THR A 230 5.81 22.92 -6.97
C THR A 230 7.25 23.13 -6.49
N GLN A 231 7.90 22.09 -5.97
CA GLN A 231 9.31 22.17 -5.61
C GLN A 231 10.21 22.30 -6.83
N ALA A 232 9.96 21.52 -7.87
CA ALA A 232 10.72 21.57 -9.11
C ALA A 232 10.63 22.96 -9.77
N GLU A 233 9.46 23.61 -9.72
CA GLU A 233 9.31 24.99 -10.18
C GLU A 233 10.05 26.00 -9.30
N SER A 234 10.03 25.82 -7.97
CA SER A 234 10.68 26.75 -7.03
C SER A 234 12.22 26.67 -7.04
N LEU A 235 12.78 25.50 -7.36
CA LEU A 235 14.21 25.22 -7.47
C LEU A 235 14.68 25.19 -8.94
N ALA A 236 13.89 25.67 -9.89
CA ALA A 236 14.27 25.68 -11.29
C ALA A 236 15.64 26.37 -11.47
N PRO A 237 16.59 25.74 -12.18
CA PRO A 237 17.92 26.33 -12.38
C PRO A 237 17.79 27.69 -13.05
N THR A 238 18.61 28.65 -12.65
CA THR A 238 18.77 29.90 -13.40
C THR A 238 19.12 29.58 -14.87
N PRO A 239 18.72 30.42 -15.84
CA PRO A 239 18.89 30.17 -17.26
C PRO A 239 20.36 29.88 -17.68
N GLU A 240 21.33 30.26 -16.86
CA GLU A 240 22.76 29.99 -17.07
C GLU A 240 23.15 28.53 -16.78
N THR A 241 22.61 27.93 -15.71
CA THR A 241 22.84 26.51 -15.38
C THR A 241 22.18 25.55 -16.37
N ALA A 242 20.99 25.87 -16.86
CA ALA A 242 20.31 25.08 -17.90
C ALA A 242 21.14 24.98 -19.19
N ASN A 243 21.86 26.04 -19.54
CA ASN A 243 22.73 26.09 -20.73
C ASN A 243 24.09 25.39 -20.52
N LEU A 244 24.56 25.26 -19.29
CA LEU A 244 25.79 24.55 -18.97
C LEU A 244 25.59 23.03 -19.13
N TYR A 245 24.47 22.48 -18.64
CA TYR A 245 24.19 21.04 -18.72
C TYR A 245 23.75 20.58 -20.12
N THR A 246 23.22 21.46 -20.97
CA THR A 246 22.98 21.14 -22.39
C THR A 246 24.28 21.05 -23.20
N SER A 247 25.37 21.66 -22.72
CA SER A 247 26.66 21.75 -23.42
C SER A 247 27.70 20.72 -22.99
N VAL A 248 27.62 20.14 -21.79
CA VAL A 248 28.68 19.24 -21.28
C VAL A 248 28.70 17.87 -21.99
N ALA A 249 27.64 17.50 -22.74
CA ALA A 249 27.55 16.17 -23.35
C ALA A 249 27.16 16.10 -24.85
N ASN A 250 27.15 17.21 -25.62
CA ASN A 250 26.75 17.22 -27.05
C ASN A 250 25.38 16.55 -27.37
N VAL A 251 24.54 16.28 -26.37
CA VAL A 251 23.23 15.68 -26.50
C VAL A 251 22.22 16.66 -25.92
N THR A 252 21.36 17.22 -26.78
CA THR A 252 20.24 18.07 -26.38
C THR A 252 19.16 17.20 -25.77
N ILE A 253 19.05 17.21 -24.43
CA ILE A 253 18.07 16.40 -23.69
C ILE A 253 16.82 17.24 -23.38
N HIS A 254 15.66 16.78 -23.86
CA HIS A 254 14.35 17.40 -23.65
C HIS A 254 13.61 16.78 -22.45
N SER A 255 14.06 17.02 -21.22
CA SER A 255 13.21 16.74 -20.03
C SER A 255 13.31 17.87 -19.01
N PRO A 256 12.17 18.43 -18.52
CA PRO A 256 12.18 19.57 -17.61
C PRO A 256 12.60 19.20 -16.18
N PHE A 257 12.58 17.91 -15.81
CA PHE A 257 12.80 17.45 -14.43
C PHE A 257 14.23 16.98 -14.15
N TRP A 258 15.01 16.64 -15.18
CA TRP A 258 16.38 16.15 -14.98
C TRP A 258 17.30 17.15 -14.27
N PRO A 259 17.31 18.46 -14.61
CA PRO A 259 18.16 19.43 -13.92
C PRO A 259 17.88 19.48 -12.41
N PHE A 260 16.60 19.44 -12.04
CA PHE A 260 16.16 19.44 -10.64
C PHE A 260 16.63 18.19 -9.90
N CYS A 261 16.45 17.00 -10.49
CA CYS A 261 16.85 15.75 -9.85
C CYS A 261 18.38 15.62 -9.68
N HIS A 262 19.17 16.16 -10.61
CA HIS A 262 20.63 16.19 -10.50
C HIS A 262 21.10 17.17 -9.40
N GLU A 263 20.48 18.35 -9.31
CA GLU A 263 20.79 19.33 -8.26
C GLU A 263 20.33 18.86 -6.86
N LEU A 264 19.29 18.05 -6.79
CA LEU A 264 18.83 17.45 -5.54
C LEU A 264 19.86 16.50 -4.93
N GLU A 265 20.61 15.76 -5.77
CA GLU A 265 21.68 14.86 -5.30
C GLU A 265 22.83 15.63 -4.65
N THR A 266 23.15 16.83 -5.15
CA THR A 266 24.21 17.68 -4.57
C THR A 266 23.75 18.41 -3.30
N LEU A 267 22.45 18.65 -3.15
CA LEU A 267 21.84 19.23 -1.95
C LEU A 267 21.77 18.28 -0.75
N LYS A 268 21.99 16.97 -0.96
CA LYS A 268 21.96 15.93 0.09
C LYS A 268 22.96 16.19 1.24
N ASP A 269 24.07 16.85 0.95
CA ASP A 269 25.14 17.11 1.92
C ASP A 269 24.94 18.42 2.71
N LEU A 270 23.88 19.19 2.45
CA LEU A 270 23.61 20.48 3.09
C LEU A 270 22.60 20.34 4.24
N ASN A 271 23.02 20.76 5.44
CA ASN A 271 22.40 20.45 6.74
C ASN A 271 21.12 21.26 7.08
N THR A 272 20.48 21.93 6.10
CA THR A 272 19.53 23.04 6.34
C THR A 272 18.16 22.92 5.68
N THR A 273 17.85 21.85 4.94
CA THR A 273 16.57 21.68 4.23
C THR A 273 15.59 20.74 4.96
N PRO A 274 14.26 20.85 4.73
CA PRO A 274 13.27 19.95 5.30
C PRO A 274 13.47 18.52 4.78
N VAL A 275 14.24 17.72 5.54
CA VAL A 275 14.71 16.37 5.18
C VAL A 275 13.60 15.46 4.63
N VAL A 276 12.40 15.51 5.20
CA VAL A 276 11.28 14.64 4.78
C VAL A 276 10.80 14.95 3.37
N ILE A 277 10.63 16.23 3.04
CA ILE A 277 10.15 16.66 1.73
C ILE A 277 11.24 16.40 0.68
N LEU A 278 12.50 16.63 1.04
CA LEU A 278 13.65 16.35 0.19
C LEU A 278 13.77 14.85 -0.12
N GLU A 279 13.58 13.97 0.86
CA GLU A 279 13.61 12.51 0.69
C GLU A 279 12.45 12.01 -0.19
N ILE A 280 11.25 12.59 -0.06
CA ILE A 280 10.14 12.31 -0.96
C ILE A 280 10.51 12.70 -2.39
N SER A 281 11.00 13.92 -2.60
CA SER A 281 11.43 14.39 -3.92
C SER A 281 12.57 13.55 -4.49
N TYR A 282 13.50 13.11 -3.65
CA TYR A 282 14.60 12.23 -4.03
C TYR A 282 14.11 10.83 -4.43
N SER A 283 13.18 10.27 -3.67
CA SER A 283 12.54 9.00 -4.04
C SER A 283 11.76 9.11 -5.35
N ILE A 284 11.10 10.24 -5.63
CA ILE A 284 10.39 10.47 -6.90
C ILE A 284 11.39 10.67 -8.05
N CYS A 285 12.53 11.32 -7.81
CA CYS A 285 13.60 11.47 -8.79
C CYS A 285 14.32 10.17 -9.13
N LYS A 286 14.34 9.18 -8.21
CA LYS A 286 14.78 7.81 -8.50
C LYS A 286 13.81 7.06 -9.43
N THR A 287 12.57 7.51 -9.53
CA THR A 287 11.65 7.01 -10.55
C THR A 287 12.14 7.42 -11.93
N SER A 288 11.71 6.70 -12.96
CA SER A 288 12.10 6.90 -14.35
C SER A 288 11.70 8.24 -15.01
N LEU A 289 11.30 9.25 -14.22
CA LEU A 289 11.31 10.66 -14.59
C LEU A 289 12.72 11.15 -14.97
N ASN A 290 13.74 10.40 -14.57
CA ASN A 290 15.15 10.65 -14.84
C ASN A 290 15.67 10.04 -16.17
N ASN A 291 14.80 9.51 -17.04
CA ASN A 291 15.24 9.08 -18.37
C ASN A 291 15.03 10.19 -19.41
N PRO A 292 16.10 10.75 -20.02
CA PRO A 292 16.06 11.75 -21.08
C PRO A 292 15.16 11.41 -22.28
N ASN A 293 14.97 10.12 -22.56
CA ASN A 293 14.58 9.65 -23.88
C ASN A 293 13.12 9.15 -23.98
N SER A 294 12.39 9.01 -22.87
CA SER A 294 11.02 8.44 -22.93
C SER A 294 10.13 8.82 -21.74
N MET A 295 8.98 9.44 -22.01
CA MET A 295 7.89 9.67 -21.03
C MET A 295 7.15 8.39 -20.59
N TRP A 296 7.37 7.29 -21.32
CA TRP A 296 6.69 6.01 -21.17
C TRP A 296 6.65 5.45 -19.73
N PRO A 297 7.74 5.52 -18.94
CA PRO A 297 7.77 4.89 -17.61
C PRO A 297 6.87 5.57 -16.56
N PHE A 298 6.71 6.90 -16.61
CA PHE A 298 5.74 7.58 -15.73
C PHE A 298 4.31 7.17 -16.08
N SER A 299 3.99 7.07 -17.38
CA SER A 299 2.68 6.59 -17.82
C SER A 299 2.42 5.14 -17.42
N MET A 300 3.44 4.27 -17.41
CA MET A 300 3.33 2.90 -16.91
C MET A 300 3.03 2.84 -15.41
N MET A 301 3.77 3.61 -14.60
CA MET A 301 3.55 3.72 -13.16
C MET A 301 2.15 4.28 -12.83
N ALA A 302 1.68 5.28 -13.59
CA ALA A 302 0.33 5.79 -13.42
C ALA A 302 -0.73 4.72 -13.77
N LEU A 303 -0.50 3.96 -14.85
CA LEU A 303 -1.41 2.92 -15.29
C LEU A 303 -1.48 1.75 -14.32
N GLU A 304 -0.35 1.28 -13.75
CA GLU A 304 -0.38 0.24 -12.71
C GLU A 304 -1.18 0.69 -11.49
N GLY A 305 -1.01 1.95 -11.05
CA GLY A 305 -1.70 2.49 -9.88
C GLY A 305 -3.20 2.56 -10.10
N VAL A 306 -3.62 3.03 -11.28
CA VAL A 306 -5.03 3.04 -11.69
C VAL A 306 -5.59 1.62 -11.77
N CYS A 307 -4.86 0.67 -12.36
CA CYS A 307 -5.28 -0.73 -12.45
C CYS A 307 -5.45 -1.37 -11.07
N MET A 308 -4.48 -1.24 -10.18
CA MET A 308 -4.54 -1.79 -8.82
C MET A 308 -5.65 -1.14 -7.99
N TRP A 309 -5.83 0.18 -8.10
CA TRP A 309 -6.90 0.90 -7.42
C TRP A 309 -8.29 0.50 -7.93
N LEU A 310 -8.51 0.50 -9.25
CA LEU A 310 -9.77 0.04 -9.85
C LEU A 310 -10.05 -1.44 -9.52
N GLY A 311 -8.99 -2.24 -9.42
CA GLY A 311 -9.04 -3.61 -8.93
C GLY A 311 -9.64 -3.70 -7.54
N LEU A 312 -9.12 -2.92 -6.58
CA LEU A 312 -9.64 -2.86 -5.22
C LEU A 312 -11.09 -2.37 -5.15
N VAL A 313 -11.43 -1.29 -5.86
CA VAL A 313 -12.80 -0.73 -5.89
C VAL A 313 -13.79 -1.75 -6.48
N SER A 314 -13.38 -2.47 -7.53
CA SER A 314 -14.21 -3.50 -8.16
C SER A 314 -14.43 -4.70 -7.23
N CYS A 315 -13.38 -5.17 -6.54
CA CYS A 315 -13.47 -6.25 -5.54
C CYS A 315 -14.42 -5.91 -4.39
N THR A 316 -14.50 -4.63 -4.05
CA THR A 316 -15.23 -4.12 -2.89
C THR A 316 -16.57 -3.50 -3.28
N TYR A 317 -17.04 -3.71 -4.51
CA TYR A 317 -18.30 -3.16 -5.02
C TYR A 317 -19.51 -3.49 -4.11
N TYR A 318 -19.51 -4.67 -3.47
CA TYR A 318 -20.57 -5.10 -2.57
C TYR A 318 -20.75 -4.19 -1.34
N VAL A 319 -19.68 -3.55 -0.87
CA VAL A 319 -19.69 -2.63 0.31
C VAL A 319 -20.63 -1.47 0.06
N TRP A 320 -20.71 -1.00 -1.19
CA TRP A 320 -21.53 0.15 -1.59
C TRP A 320 -23.02 -0.15 -1.62
N LYS A 321 -23.40 -1.43 -1.73
CA LYS A 321 -24.80 -1.87 -1.79
C LYS A 321 -25.31 -2.43 -0.46
N ILE A 322 -24.48 -2.51 0.58
CA ILE A 322 -24.84 -3.15 1.85
C ILE A 322 -25.95 -2.37 2.57
N LYS A 323 -27.14 -2.94 2.75
CA LYS A 323 -28.21 -2.35 3.58
C LYS A 323 -27.81 -2.42 5.06
N VAL A 324 -27.56 -1.26 5.65
CA VAL A 324 -27.23 -1.10 7.07
C VAL A 324 -28.53 -0.78 7.82
N GLN A 325 -28.81 -1.44 8.93
CA GLN A 325 -29.94 -1.14 9.81
C GLN A 325 -29.63 0.09 10.69
N ARG A 326 -30.64 0.73 11.30
CA ARG A 326 -30.43 1.92 12.14
C ARG A 326 -29.60 1.52 13.39
N ILE A 327 -28.40 2.08 13.51
CA ILE A 327 -27.41 1.86 14.59
C ILE A 327 -26.91 0.40 14.66
N GLU A 328 -25.85 0.07 13.91
CA GLU A 328 -25.16 -1.23 14.01
C GLU A 328 -23.86 -1.09 14.82
N ARG A 329 -23.53 -2.13 15.62
CA ARG A 329 -22.20 -2.21 16.26
C ARG A 329 -21.14 -2.55 15.21
N THR A 330 -19.91 -2.10 15.41
CA THR A 330 -18.76 -2.44 14.54
C THR A 330 -18.58 -3.96 14.39
N SER A 331 -18.86 -4.75 15.42
CA SER A 331 -18.80 -6.23 15.39
C SER A 331 -19.86 -6.88 14.49
N GLN A 332 -20.94 -6.17 14.18
CA GLN A 332 -21.99 -6.64 13.27
C GLN A 332 -21.66 -6.29 11.81
N LEU A 333 -20.97 -5.18 11.59
CA LEU A 333 -20.62 -4.69 10.25
C LEU A 333 -19.30 -5.25 9.71
N PHE A 334 -18.33 -5.51 10.60
CA PHE A 334 -16.99 -5.98 10.23
C PHE A 334 -16.70 -7.38 10.77
N VAL A 335 -15.98 -8.18 9.98
CA VAL A 335 -15.54 -9.52 10.38
C VAL A 335 -14.53 -9.42 11.53
N ARG A 336 -13.52 -8.60 11.31
CA ARG A 336 -12.37 -8.34 12.18
C ARG A 336 -12.42 -6.92 12.75
N ARG A 337 -11.51 -6.60 13.67
CA ARG A 337 -11.41 -5.22 14.20
C ARG A 337 -11.01 -4.25 13.06
N LEU A 338 -11.48 -3.00 13.12
CA LEU A 338 -11.34 -2.01 12.03
C LEU A 338 -9.87 -1.72 11.61
N TYR A 339 -8.87 -2.10 12.42
CA TYR A 339 -7.45 -1.71 12.26
C TYR A 339 -6.49 -2.89 12.40
N GLU A 340 -6.88 -4.06 11.90
CA GLU A 340 -6.08 -5.29 12.05
C GLU A 340 -5.11 -5.55 10.88
N SER A 341 -5.23 -4.80 9.77
CA SER A 341 -4.31 -4.89 8.62
C SER A 341 -3.27 -3.76 8.64
N ALA A 342 -2.17 -3.98 7.92
CA ALA A 342 -1.13 -2.98 7.68
C ALA A 342 -1.64 -1.74 6.94
N PHE A 343 -2.73 -1.88 6.16
CA PHE A 343 -3.32 -0.81 5.36
C PHE A 343 -4.76 -0.53 5.78
N ILE A 344 -5.05 0.75 6.01
CA ILE A 344 -6.30 1.22 6.59
C ILE A 344 -7.49 1.12 5.62
N ASP A 345 -7.27 1.46 4.36
CA ASP A 345 -8.22 1.38 3.26
C ASP A 345 -8.68 -0.08 3.03
N LEU A 346 -7.73 -1.01 3.00
CA LEU A 346 -8.01 -2.44 2.90
C LEU A 346 -8.75 -2.97 4.14
N SER A 347 -8.35 -2.52 5.33
CA SER A 347 -8.98 -2.90 6.61
C SER A 347 -10.43 -2.47 6.71
N MET A 348 -10.87 -1.47 5.96
CA MET A 348 -12.26 -1.02 5.99
C MET A 348 -13.08 -1.60 4.85
N LEU A 349 -12.54 -1.62 3.62
CA LEU A 349 -13.31 -2.13 2.48
C LEU A 349 -13.43 -3.66 2.51
N LEU A 350 -12.32 -4.40 2.58
CA LEU A 350 -12.32 -5.86 2.49
C LEU A 350 -12.79 -6.58 3.76
N ASN A 351 -12.80 -5.87 4.89
CA ASN A 351 -13.26 -6.39 6.18
C ASN A 351 -14.77 -6.24 6.41
N THR A 352 -15.46 -5.46 5.58
CA THR A 352 -16.92 -5.31 5.68
C THR A 352 -17.58 -6.66 5.41
N LYS A 353 -18.44 -7.13 6.31
CA LYS A 353 -19.09 -8.45 6.20
C LYS A 353 -19.91 -8.55 4.91
N MET A 354 -19.61 -9.57 4.12
CA MET A 354 -20.50 -10.01 3.05
C MET A 354 -21.73 -10.65 3.70
N LYS A 355 -22.91 -10.05 3.54
CA LYS A 355 -24.15 -10.69 3.99
C LYS A 355 -24.45 -11.85 3.05
N ALA A 356 -24.40 -13.07 3.56
CA ALA A 356 -24.84 -14.26 2.84
C ALA A 356 -26.25 -14.01 2.28
N ILE A 357 -26.46 -14.32 1.00
CA ILE A 357 -27.81 -14.42 0.46
C ILE A 357 -28.40 -15.66 1.11
N ARG A 358 -29.02 -15.51 2.29
CA ARG A 358 -30.06 -16.48 2.65
C ARG A 358 -31.04 -16.38 1.51
N SER A 359 -31.08 -17.43 0.70
CA SER A 359 -32.20 -17.72 -0.20
C SER A 359 -33.45 -17.28 0.53
N ALA A 360 -34.14 -16.29 -0.01
CA ALA A 360 -35.43 -15.79 0.45
C ALA A 360 -36.51 -16.86 0.22
N ASN A 361 -36.25 -18.06 0.73
CA ASN A 361 -37.05 -19.27 0.71
C ASN A 361 -36.87 -19.95 2.07
N LYS A 362 -37.20 -19.25 3.15
CA LYS A 362 -37.79 -19.85 4.35
C LYS A 362 -38.79 -18.85 4.90
N GLU A 363 -40.03 -19.10 4.48
CA GLU A 363 -41.33 -18.55 4.89
C GLU A 363 -41.70 -17.14 4.41
#